data_AF-A0A4R1MUZ9-F1
#
_entry.id   AF-A0A4R1MUZ9-F1
#
_cell.length_a   1.000
_cell.length_b   1.000
_cell.length_c   1.000
_cell.angle_alpha   90.00
_cell.angle_beta   90.00
_cell.angle_gamma   90.00
#
_symmetry.space_group_name_H-M   'P 1'
#
loop_
_entity.id
_entity.type
_entity.pdbx_description
1 polymer ?
#
loop_
_entity_poly.entity_id
_entity_poly.type
_entity_poly.pdbx_seq_one_letter_code
_entity_poly.pdbx_strand_id
1 'polypeptide(L)'
;MSADKIYTMVVSTLALFLSGSLAIYTLFKDRKARTQSISDDYWLRKVVSPLAIEPLIKTMLETISAIPPDCCGPNFLPDALDAFMSKYQQDHRIQSTNLIAFGLLSPKLYDPASEAFDEVEDAVITYCNSNRNGLKTASGEPVEPKDKLAERIRTHLNSILQLVREYQSSLK
;
A
#
# COMPACT_ATOMS: atom_id res chain seq x y z
N MET A 1 18.56 -58.37 33.95
CA MET A 1 17.62 -57.53 33.17
C MET A 1 17.94 -57.72 31.70
N SER A 2 16.97 -58.10 30.85
CA SER A 2 17.25 -58.31 29.41
C SER A 2 17.46 -56.98 28.69
N ALA A 3 18.36 -56.96 27.70
CA ALA A 3 18.75 -55.77 26.96
C ALA A 3 17.56 -55.04 26.30
N ASP A 4 16.53 -55.78 25.90
CA ASP A 4 15.32 -55.22 25.25
C ASP A 4 14.54 -54.26 26.16
N LYS A 5 14.55 -54.50 27.47
CA LYS A 5 13.89 -53.62 28.45
C LYS A 5 14.63 -52.29 28.62
N ILE A 6 15.95 -52.27 28.40
CA ILE A 6 16.77 -51.05 28.51
C ILE A 6 16.57 -50.18 27.27
N TYR A 7 16.56 -50.79 26.07
CA TYR A 7 16.32 -50.06 24.81
C TYR A 7 14.95 -49.37 24.80
N THR A 8 13.89 -50.10 25.17
CA THR A 8 12.54 -49.53 25.23
C THR A 8 12.42 -48.39 26.24
N MET A 9 13.11 -48.47 27.39
CA MET A 9 13.12 -47.42 28.39
C MET A 9 13.86 -46.15 27.92
N VAL A 10 15.00 -46.33 27.24
CA VAL A 10 15.79 -45.21 26.66
C VAL A 10 15.02 -44.52 25.54
N VAL A 11 14.42 -45.28 24.62
CA VAL A 11 13.63 -44.72 23.52
C VAL A 11 12.41 -43.97 24.03
N SER A 12 11.71 -44.50 25.04
CA SER A 12 10.55 -43.82 25.63
C SER A 12 10.92 -42.57 26.41
N THR A 13 12.04 -42.56 27.14
CA THR A 13 12.54 -41.33 27.78
C THR A 13 12.98 -40.28 26.77
N LEU A 14 13.65 -40.69 25.68
CA LEU A 14 14.03 -39.77 24.61
C LEU A 14 12.79 -39.16 23.92
N ALA A 15 11.79 -39.98 23.64
CA ALA A 15 10.52 -39.54 23.05
C ALA A 15 9.77 -38.54 23.95
N LEU A 16 9.80 -38.77 25.27
CA LEU A 16 9.20 -37.86 26.26
C LEU A 16 9.94 -36.52 26.30
N PHE A 17 11.27 -36.55 26.23
CA PHE A 17 12.11 -35.35 26.20
C PHE A 17 11.89 -34.53 24.92
N LEU A 18 11.87 -35.20 23.76
CA LEU A 18 11.58 -34.57 22.46
C LEU A 18 10.18 -33.94 22.45
N SER A 19 9.16 -34.67 22.93
CA SER A 19 7.79 -34.16 23.00
C SER A 19 7.66 -32.95 23.93
N GLY A 20 8.31 -33.00 25.10
CA GLY A 20 8.37 -31.86 26.02
C GLY A 20 9.08 -30.66 25.42
N SER A 21 10.20 -30.86 24.74
CA SER A 21 10.95 -29.78 24.08
C SER A 21 10.15 -29.14 22.94
N LEU A 22 9.39 -29.93 22.19
CA LEU A 22 8.52 -29.45 21.12
C LEU A 22 7.38 -28.60 21.67
N ALA A 23 6.73 -29.06 22.74
CA ALA A 23 5.63 -28.33 23.38
C ALA A 23 6.09 -26.97 23.96
N ILE A 24 7.29 -26.94 24.55
CA ILE A 24 7.90 -25.71 25.04
C ILE A 24 8.23 -24.77 23.88
N TYR A 25 8.84 -25.29 22.81
CA TYR A 25 9.15 -24.52 21.61
C TYR A 25 7.89 -23.91 20.98
N THR A 26 6.80 -24.67 20.85
CA THR A 26 5.53 -24.15 20.30
C THR A 26 4.95 -23.06 21.19
N LEU A 27 4.98 -23.21 22.51
CA LEU A 27 4.51 -22.17 23.44
C LEU A 27 5.32 -20.87 23.35
N PHE A 28 6.64 -20.97 23.23
CA PHE A 28 7.49 -19.80 23.04
C PHE A 28 7.27 -19.14 21.67
N LYS A 29 7.11 -19.94 20.62
CA LYS A 29 6.79 -19.46 19.27
C LYS A 29 5.45 -18.72 19.26
N ASP A 30 4.41 -19.30 19.88
CA ASP A 30 3.07 -18.70 19.92
C ASP A 30 3.04 -17.40 20.74
N ARG A 31 3.78 -17.37 21.86
CA ARG A 31 3.96 -16.12 22.64
C ARG A 31 4.66 -15.04 21.82
N LYS A 32 5.74 -15.39 21.12
CA LYS A 32 6.48 -14.46 20.27
C LYS A 32 5.61 -13.93 19.12
N ALA A 33 4.88 -14.81 18.45
CA ALA A 33 3.96 -14.45 17.38
C ALA A 33 2.86 -13.48 17.87
N ARG A 34 2.27 -13.73 19.04
CA ARG A 34 1.29 -12.81 19.65
C ARG A 34 1.89 -11.44 19.96
N THR A 35 3.08 -11.39 20.54
CA THR A 35 3.73 -10.10 20.84
C THR A 35 4.09 -9.30 19.58
N GLN A 36 4.49 -9.98 18.50
CA GLN A 36 4.77 -9.34 17.21
C GLN A 36 3.49 -8.80 16.57
N SER A 37 2.42 -9.60 16.54
CA SER A 37 1.10 -9.17 16.05
C SER A 37 0.57 -7.91 16.76
N ILE A 38 0.73 -7.84 18.09
CA ILE A 38 0.33 -6.65 18.88
C ILE A 38 1.19 -5.43 18.54
N SER A 39 2.51 -5.61 18.41
CA SER A 39 3.43 -4.54 18.05
C SER A 39 3.11 -3.98 16.66
N ASP A 40 2.89 -4.85 15.68
CA ASP A 40 2.65 -4.44 14.30
C ASP A 40 1.28 -3.73 14.14
N ASP A 41 0.23 -4.19 14.83
CA ASP A 41 -1.05 -3.46 14.88
C ASP A 41 -0.90 -2.07 15.55
N TYR A 42 -0.06 -1.97 16.59
CA TYR A 42 0.25 -0.69 17.22
C TYR A 42 0.95 0.26 16.24
N TRP A 43 2.03 -0.17 15.58
CA TRP A 43 2.76 0.65 14.61
C TRP A 43 1.87 1.09 13.46
N LEU A 44 1.05 0.18 12.94
CA LEU A 44 0.13 0.50 11.86
C LEU A 44 -0.90 1.55 12.27
N ARG A 45 -1.56 1.40 13.42
CA ARG A 45 -2.62 2.34 13.85
C ARG A 45 -2.08 3.67 14.38
N LYS A 46 -0.93 3.66 15.05
CA LYS A 46 -0.43 4.83 15.80
C LYS A 46 0.65 5.61 15.09
N VAL A 47 1.36 4.98 14.16
CA VAL A 47 2.47 5.61 13.46
C VAL A 47 2.18 5.69 11.98
N VAL A 48 1.94 4.56 11.31
CA VAL A 48 1.87 4.52 9.85
C VAL A 48 0.56 5.09 9.30
N SER A 49 -0.58 4.81 9.94
CA SER A 49 -1.87 5.37 9.52
C SER A 49 -1.89 6.90 9.51
N PRO A 50 -1.58 7.58 10.64
CA PRO A 50 -1.61 9.05 10.67
C PRO A 50 -0.50 9.70 9.85
N LEU A 51 0.65 9.03 9.70
CA LEU A 51 1.80 9.58 8.97
C LEU A 51 1.66 9.43 7.45
N ALA A 52 1.12 8.31 6.97
CA ALA A 52 1.15 7.95 5.55
C ALA A 52 -0.22 7.64 4.96
N ILE A 53 -1.04 6.78 5.59
CA ILE A 53 -2.29 6.30 4.99
C ILE A 53 -3.34 7.42 4.92
N GLU A 54 -3.59 8.11 6.03
CA GLU A 54 -4.63 9.16 6.10
C GLU A 54 -4.28 10.37 5.22
N PRO A 55 -3.05 10.93 5.25
CA PRO A 55 -2.67 12.01 4.36
C PRO A 55 -2.75 11.60 2.88
N LEU A 56 -2.34 10.37 2.55
CA LEU A 56 -2.40 9.84 1.20
C LEU A 56 -3.85 9.79 0.67
N ILE A 57 -4.77 9.19 1.43
CA ILE A 57 -6.19 9.10 1.04
C ILE A 57 -6.75 10.51 0.82
N LYS A 58 -6.48 11.42 1.77
CA LYS A 58 -6.94 12.81 1.69
C LYS A 58 -6.42 13.50 0.43
N THR A 59 -5.11 13.46 0.18
CA THR A 59 -4.48 14.06 -1.01
C THR A 59 -5.04 13.49 -2.31
N MET A 60 -5.27 12.17 -2.38
CA MET A 60 -5.81 11.53 -3.58
C MET A 60 -7.26 11.93 -3.86
N LEU A 61 -8.09 12.02 -2.82
CA LEU A 61 -9.47 12.50 -2.95
C LEU A 61 -9.53 13.98 -3.33
N GLU A 62 -8.68 14.80 -2.72
CA GLU A 62 -8.53 16.22 -3.08
C GLU A 62 -8.08 16.37 -4.53
N THR A 63 -7.13 15.54 -4.99
CA THR A 63 -6.66 15.52 -6.38
C THR A 63 -7.80 15.22 -7.33
N ILE A 64 -8.60 14.17 -7.07
CA ILE A 64 -9.78 13.82 -7.89
C ILE A 64 -10.76 15.01 -7.98
N SER A 65 -11.02 15.68 -6.85
CA SER A 65 -11.93 16.81 -6.81
C SER A 65 -11.40 18.03 -7.58
N ALA A 66 -10.09 18.20 -7.61
CA ALA A 66 -9.39 19.34 -8.19
C ALA A 66 -9.00 19.16 -9.67
N ILE A 67 -9.30 18.01 -10.29
CA ILE A 67 -8.96 17.77 -11.70
C ILE A 67 -9.64 18.86 -12.56
N PRO A 68 -8.87 19.66 -13.32
CA PRO A 68 -9.39 20.71 -14.18
C PRO A 68 -10.24 20.12 -15.32
N PRO A 69 -11.12 20.91 -15.97
CA PRO A 69 -11.93 20.43 -17.08
C PRO A 69 -11.08 19.97 -18.27
N ASP A 70 -11.65 19.08 -19.09
CA ASP A 70 -11.01 18.55 -20.31
C ASP A 70 -10.75 19.65 -21.35
N CYS A 71 -9.84 19.39 -22.30
CA CYS A 71 -9.49 20.33 -23.37
C CYS A 71 -10.68 20.78 -24.24
N CYS A 72 -11.76 20.01 -24.26
CA CYS A 72 -12.98 20.29 -25.00
C CYS A 72 -14.08 20.95 -24.15
N GLY A 73 -13.82 21.16 -22.86
CA GLY A 73 -14.79 21.72 -21.92
C GLY A 73 -14.94 23.25 -22.04
N PRO A 74 -16.12 23.80 -21.71
CA PRO A 74 -16.41 25.22 -21.85
C PRO A 74 -15.54 26.14 -20.97
N ASN A 75 -14.94 25.59 -19.90
CA ASN A 75 -14.13 26.33 -18.92
C ASN A 75 -12.65 25.91 -18.96
N PHE A 76 -12.18 25.36 -20.08
CA PHE A 76 -10.81 24.93 -20.22
C PHE A 76 -9.85 26.12 -20.25
N LEU A 77 -8.84 26.09 -19.39
CA LEU A 77 -7.78 27.10 -19.30
C LEU A 77 -6.42 26.37 -19.19
N PRO A 78 -5.47 26.61 -20.11
CA PRO A 78 -4.15 26.00 -20.05
C PRO A 78 -3.42 26.29 -18.72
N ASP A 79 -3.53 27.51 -18.21
CA ASP A 79 -2.92 27.91 -16.94
C ASP A 79 -3.47 27.13 -15.74
N ALA A 80 -4.73 26.66 -15.81
CA ALA A 80 -5.32 25.84 -14.77
C ALA A 80 -4.71 24.43 -14.72
N LEU A 81 -4.27 23.89 -15.86
CA LEU A 81 -3.53 22.62 -15.90
C LEU A 81 -2.14 22.77 -15.29
N ASP A 82 -1.42 23.85 -15.63
CA ASP A 82 -0.07 24.10 -15.11
C ASP A 82 -0.11 24.33 -13.58
N ALA A 83 -1.11 25.08 -13.08
CA ALA A 83 -1.32 25.27 -11.65
C ALA A 83 -1.70 23.97 -10.92
N PHE A 84 -2.58 23.16 -11.52
CA PHE A 84 -2.95 21.85 -11.00
C PHE A 84 -1.75 20.90 -10.93
N MET A 85 -0.95 20.82 -12.00
CA MET A 85 0.25 19.99 -12.06
C MET A 85 1.26 20.39 -10.99
N SER A 86 1.54 21.69 -10.88
CA SER A 86 2.49 22.22 -9.89
C SER A 86 2.08 21.86 -8.46
N LYS A 87 0.80 22.05 -8.13
CA LYS A 87 0.25 21.65 -6.83
C LYS A 87 0.33 20.14 -6.62
N TYR A 88 -0.08 19.36 -7.61
CA TYR A 88 -0.05 17.90 -7.54
C TYR A 88 1.36 17.37 -7.29
N GLN A 89 2.38 17.86 -8.01
CA GLN A 89 3.77 17.46 -7.82
C GLN A 89 4.30 17.79 -6.43
N GLN A 90 3.91 18.94 -5.87
CA GLN A 90 4.27 19.31 -4.50
C GLN A 90 3.67 18.34 -3.48
N ASP A 91 2.37 18.07 -3.61
CA ASP A 91 1.65 17.18 -2.71
C ASP A 91 2.15 15.72 -2.86
N HIS A 92 2.39 15.27 -4.10
CA HIS A 92 2.91 13.95 -4.42
C HIS A 92 4.28 13.71 -3.80
N ARG A 93 5.21 14.66 -3.91
CA ARG A 93 6.55 14.53 -3.30
C ARG A 93 6.49 14.36 -1.79
N ILE A 94 5.58 15.07 -1.11
CA ILE A 94 5.39 14.94 0.33
C ILE A 94 4.87 13.53 0.65
N GLN A 95 3.87 13.05 -0.08
CA GLN A 95 3.29 11.73 0.18
C GLN A 95 4.23 10.57 -0.20
N SER A 96 5.01 10.70 -1.27
CA SER A 96 6.07 9.74 -1.63
C SER A 96 7.07 9.58 -0.48
N THR A 97 7.43 10.68 0.18
CA THR A 97 8.29 10.62 1.38
C THR A 97 7.58 9.91 2.54
N ASN A 98 6.29 10.18 2.75
CA ASN A 98 5.51 9.54 3.80
C ASN A 98 5.34 8.02 3.57
N LEU A 99 5.29 7.56 2.32
CA LEU A 99 5.21 6.13 1.99
C LEU A 99 6.38 5.32 2.54
N ILE A 100 7.55 5.93 2.82
CA ILE A 100 8.66 5.26 3.51
C ILE A 100 8.21 4.64 4.85
N ALA A 101 7.19 5.20 5.50
CA ALA A 101 6.61 4.64 6.72
C ALA A 101 6.05 3.22 6.51
N PHE A 102 5.66 2.83 5.29
CA PHE A 102 5.23 1.45 4.99
C PHE A 102 6.41 0.49 5.07
N GLY A 103 7.62 0.95 4.72
CA GLY A 103 8.85 0.18 4.84
C GLY A 103 9.20 -0.18 6.30
N LEU A 104 8.71 0.61 7.27
CA LEU A 104 8.85 0.30 8.70
C LEU A 104 8.04 -0.94 9.12
N LEU A 105 6.95 -1.23 8.41
CA LEU A 105 6.10 -2.41 8.66
C LEU A 105 6.60 -3.61 7.87
N SER A 106 6.79 -3.41 6.56
CA SER A 106 7.30 -4.45 5.68
C SER A 106 7.80 -3.85 4.36
N PRO A 107 8.99 -4.28 3.87
CA PRO A 107 9.43 -3.96 2.50
C PRO A 107 8.40 -4.39 1.44
N LYS A 108 7.70 -5.50 1.68
CA LYS A 108 6.65 -6.02 0.78
C LYS A 108 5.41 -5.13 0.68
N LEU A 109 5.26 -4.16 1.58
CA LEU A 109 4.20 -3.17 1.55
C LEU A 109 4.65 -1.89 0.83
N TYR A 110 5.92 -1.50 0.99
CA TYR A 110 6.47 -0.28 0.41
C TYR A 110 6.58 -0.36 -1.12
N ASP A 111 7.30 -1.36 -1.65
CA ASP A 111 7.61 -1.39 -3.10
C ASP A 111 6.33 -1.36 -3.96
N PRO A 112 5.30 -2.19 -3.70
CA PRO A 112 4.09 -2.19 -4.53
C PRO A 112 3.22 -0.96 -4.31
N ALA A 113 3.25 -0.36 -3.11
CA ALA A 113 2.51 0.87 -2.84
C ALA A 113 3.17 2.08 -3.51
N SER A 114 4.50 2.13 -3.56
CA SER A 114 5.26 3.14 -4.29
C SER A 114 4.99 3.03 -5.79
N GLU A 115 5.06 1.82 -6.35
CA GLU A 115 4.76 1.58 -7.76
C GLU A 115 3.34 2.03 -8.13
N ALA A 116 2.34 1.67 -7.31
CA ALA A 116 0.98 2.14 -7.53
C ALA A 116 0.83 3.67 -7.41
N PHE A 117 1.65 4.33 -6.61
CA PHE A 117 1.64 5.78 -6.44
C PHE A 117 2.31 6.51 -7.61
N ASP A 118 3.37 5.92 -8.18
CA ASP A 118 4.07 6.41 -9.36
C ASP A 118 3.19 6.28 -10.63
N GLU A 119 2.43 5.20 -10.76
CA GLU A 119 1.44 5.02 -11.84
C GLU A 119 0.35 6.12 -11.84
N VAL A 120 0.02 6.65 -10.65
CA VAL A 120 -0.91 7.79 -10.55
C VAL A 120 -0.25 9.07 -11.06
N GLU A 121 1.02 9.29 -10.75
CA GLU A 121 1.78 10.44 -11.26
C GLU A 121 1.85 10.42 -12.78
N ASP A 122 2.20 9.26 -13.36
CA ASP A 122 2.25 9.08 -14.81
C ASP A 122 0.89 9.35 -15.45
N ALA A 123 -0.21 8.92 -14.81
CA ALA A 123 -1.56 9.20 -15.30
C ALA A 123 -1.90 10.71 -15.26
N VAL A 124 -1.52 11.41 -14.19
CA VAL A 124 -1.72 12.87 -14.07
C VAL A 124 -0.88 13.62 -15.12
N ILE A 125 0.39 13.25 -15.28
CA ILE A 125 1.29 13.82 -16.29
C ILE A 125 0.71 13.62 -17.69
N THR A 126 0.27 12.41 -18.00
CA THR A 126 -0.33 12.07 -19.29
C THR A 126 -1.60 12.89 -19.55
N TYR A 127 -2.49 12.99 -18.56
CA TYR A 127 -3.72 13.78 -18.67
C TYR A 127 -3.40 15.26 -18.95
N CYS A 128 -2.51 15.86 -18.16
CA CYS A 128 -2.19 17.27 -18.30
C CYS A 128 -1.49 17.57 -19.63
N ASN A 129 -0.53 16.75 -20.05
CA ASN A 129 0.16 16.94 -21.33
C ASN A 129 -0.78 16.75 -22.52
N SER A 130 -1.64 15.72 -22.47
CA SER A 130 -2.60 15.43 -23.56
C SER A 130 -3.65 16.53 -23.69
N ASN A 131 -4.18 17.02 -22.58
CA ASN A 131 -5.17 18.10 -22.59
C ASN A 131 -4.54 19.47 -22.87
N ARG A 132 -3.31 19.74 -22.43
CA ARG A 132 -2.56 20.97 -22.79
C ARG A 132 -2.36 21.07 -24.31
N ASN A 133 -2.05 19.95 -24.95
CA ASN A 133 -1.86 19.89 -26.39
C ASN A 133 -3.17 19.84 -27.18
N GLY A 134 -4.34 19.87 -26.52
CA GLY A 134 -5.64 20.20 -27.09
C GLY A 134 -6.07 19.39 -28.30
N LEU A 135 -5.52 18.19 -28.50
CA LEU A 135 -5.89 17.35 -29.63
C LEU A 135 -7.30 16.78 -29.38
N LYS A 136 -8.15 16.81 -30.39
CA LYS A 136 -9.38 16.02 -30.40
C LYS A 136 -9.07 14.68 -31.04
N THR A 137 -9.64 13.61 -30.50
CA THR A 137 -9.64 12.34 -31.21
C THR A 137 -10.55 12.43 -32.45
N ALA A 138 -10.43 11.47 -33.38
CA ALA A 138 -11.30 11.40 -34.55
C ALA A 138 -12.80 11.25 -34.19
N SER A 139 -13.13 10.82 -32.96
CA SER A 139 -14.50 10.74 -32.44
C SER A 139 -15.04 12.06 -31.88
N GLY A 140 -14.22 13.12 -31.81
CA GLY A 140 -14.62 14.43 -31.27
C GLY A 140 -14.56 14.53 -29.74
N GLU A 141 -14.03 13.52 -29.07
CA GLU A 141 -13.84 13.43 -27.61
C GLU A 141 -12.45 13.94 -27.18
N PRO A 142 -12.27 14.33 -25.92
CA PRO A 142 -10.94 14.66 -25.39
C PRO A 142 -9.99 13.46 -25.46
N VAL A 143 -8.69 13.72 -25.68
CA VAL A 143 -7.66 12.64 -25.75
C VAL A 143 -7.62 11.82 -24.46
N GLU A 144 -7.65 12.49 -23.32
CA GLU A 144 -7.73 11.84 -22.01
C GLU A 144 -8.86 12.49 -21.20
N PRO A 145 -10.00 11.77 -21.03
CA PRO A 145 -11.11 12.25 -20.23
C PRO A 145 -10.75 12.35 -18.75
N LYS A 146 -11.21 13.40 -18.08
CA LYS A 146 -11.09 13.58 -16.63
C LYS A 146 -11.60 12.39 -15.83
N ASP A 147 -12.72 11.79 -16.25
CA ASP A 147 -13.30 10.64 -15.56
C ASP A 147 -12.38 9.42 -15.58
N LYS A 148 -11.63 9.23 -16.66
CA LYS A 148 -10.64 8.16 -16.80
C LYS A 148 -9.44 8.38 -15.87
N LEU A 149 -8.98 9.63 -15.72
CA LEU A 149 -7.96 9.97 -14.71
C LEU A 149 -8.49 9.70 -13.30
N ALA A 150 -9.71 10.15 -12.99
CA ALA A 150 -10.31 9.93 -11.68
C ALA A 150 -10.46 8.44 -11.35
N GLU A 151 -10.83 7.62 -12.33
CA GLU A 151 -10.93 6.17 -12.19
C GLU A 151 -9.56 5.51 -11.96
N ARG A 152 -8.52 5.95 -12.67
CA ARG A 152 -7.14 5.49 -12.42
C ARG A 152 -6.69 5.80 -11.00
N ILE A 153 -6.86 7.05 -10.55
CA ILE A 153 -6.52 7.45 -9.18
C ILE A 153 -7.25 6.57 -8.15
N ARG A 154 -8.55 6.33 -8.33
CA ARG A 154 -9.33 5.46 -7.44
C ARG A 154 -8.84 4.01 -7.45
N THR A 155 -8.49 3.49 -8.62
CA THR A 155 -8.02 2.11 -8.78
C THR A 155 -6.71 1.89 -8.03
N HIS A 156 -5.74 2.77 -8.21
CA HIS A 156 -4.45 2.68 -7.53
C HIS A 156 -4.56 2.97 -6.03
N LEU A 157 -5.40 3.92 -5.61
CA LEU A 157 -5.70 4.13 -4.18
C LEU A 157 -6.28 2.87 -3.55
N ASN A 158 -7.24 2.22 -4.21
CA ASN A 158 -7.81 0.96 -3.74
C ASN A 158 -6.77 -0.16 -3.69
N SER A 159 -5.86 -0.23 -4.66
CA SER A 159 -4.74 -1.18 -4.65
C SER A 159 -3.86 -1.00 -3.40
N ILE A 160 -3.47 0.24 -3.09
CA ILE A 160 -2.70 0.55 -1.88
C ILE A 160 -3.45 0.13 -0.61
N LEU A 161 -4.75 0.43 -0.53
CA LEU A 161 -5.57 0.04 0.63
C LEU A 161 -5.76 -1.48 0.74
N GLN A 162 -5.83 -2.20 -0.39
CA GLN A 162 -5.86 -3.66 -0.40
C GLN A 162 -4.55 -4.24 0.12
N LEU A 163 -3.39 -3.71 -0.29
CA LEU A 163 -2.08 -4.12 0.22
C LEU A 163 -1.99 -3.97 1.75
N VAL A 164 -2.46 -2.83 2.27
CA VAL A 164 -2.51 -2.60 3.74
C VAL A 164 -3.44 -3.62 4.42
N ARG A 165 -4.61 -3.90 3.83
CA ARG A 165 -5.56 -4.88 4.37
C ARG A 165 -4.99 -6.31 4.34
N GLU A 166 -4.31 -6.69 3.28
CA GLU A 166 -3.65 -8.00 3.15
C GLU A 166 -2.54 -8.15 4.18
N TYR A 167 -1.72 -7.11 4.36
CA TYR A 167 -0.71 -7.07 5.41
C TYR A 167 -1.36 -7.27 6.79
N GLN A 168 -2.43 -6.53 7.12
CA GLN A 168 -3.17 -6.71 8.38
C GLN A 168 -3.71 -8.13 8.57
N SER A 169 -4.20 -8.75 7.48
CA SER A 169 -4.71 -10.11 7.54
C SER A 169 -3.63 -11.15 7.80
N SER A 170 -2.40 -10.90 7.33
CA SER A 170 -1.24 -11.77 7.53
C SER A 170 -0.67 -11.74 8.95
N LEU A 171 -1.02 -10.72 9.75
CA LEU A 171 -0.60 -10.57 11.15
C LEU A 171 -1.48 -11.37 12.14
N LYS A 172 -2.58 -11.95 11.67
CA LYS A 172 -3.51 -12.76 12.48
C LYS A 172 -3.17 -14.24 12.40
#